data_AF-A0A7K2MXN5-F1
#
_entry.id   AF-A0A7K2MXN5-F1
#
_cell.length_a   1.000
_cell.length_b   1.000
_cell.length_c   1.000
_cell.angle_alpha   90.00
_cell.angle_beta   90.00
_cell.angle_gamma   90.00
#
_symmetry.space_group_name_H-M   'P 1'
#
loop_
_entity.id
_entity.type
_entity.pdbx_description
1 polymer ?
#
loop_
_entity_poly.entity_id
_entity_poly.type
_entity_poly.pdbx_seq_one_letter_code
_entity_poly.pdbx_strand_id
1 'polypeptide(L)' 'MTLNAERVSRTTGGRLILDGVDLSPRTGAMTGLLGPNGSGKSTLLRLLAGVLVPTSGLVTLDGRPL' A
#
# COMPACT_ATOMS: atom_id res chain seq x y z
N MET A 1 8.56 6.26 -13.38
CA MET A 1 8.09 5.93 -12.03
C MET A 1 6.63 5.53 -12.08
N THR A 2 6.40 4.22 -12.16
CA THR A 2 5.09 3.58 -11.95
C THR A 2 5.10 2.89 -10.58
N LEU A 3 4.06 3.11 -9.78
CA LEU A 3 3.89 2.50 -8.46
C LEU A 3 2.68 1.58 -8.52
N ASN A 4 2.83 0.32 -8.12
CA ASN A 4 1.73 -0.63 -8.06
C ASN A 4 1.69 -1.34 -6.71
N ALA A 5 0.49 -1.60 -6.22
CA ALA A 5 0.21 -2.53 -5.12
C ALA A 5 -0.76 -3.59 -5.64
N GLU A 6 -0.42 -4.86 -5.44
CA GLU A 6 -1.22 -6.01 -5.86
C GLU A 6 -1.57 -6.85 -4.62
N ARG A 7 -2.86 -6.88 -4.30
CA ARG A 7 -3.45 -7.61 -3.17
C ARG A 7 -2.68 -7.42 -1.86
N VAL A 8 -2.26 -6.20 -1.58
CA VAL A 8 -1.42 -5.87 -0.44
C VAL A 8 -2.22 -5.96 0.86
N SER A 9 -1.81 -6.87 1.73
CA SER A 9 -2.36 -7.01 3.08
C SER A 9 -1.30 -6.75 4.13
N ARG A 10 -1.75 -6.26 5.30
CA ARG A 10 -0.88 -6.07 6.46
C ARG A 10 -1.61 -6.43 7.73
N THR A 11 -1.01 -7.33 8.51
CA THR A 11 -1.44 -7.68 9.86
C THR A 11 -0.39 -7.18 10.86
N THR A 12 -0.82 -6.55 11.93
CA THR A 12 0.04 -6.08 13.01
C THR A 12 -0.55 -6.51 14.36
N GLY A 13 0.22 -7.24 15.17
CA GLY A 13 -0.25 -7.70 16.49
C GLY A 13 -1.52 -8.56 16.41
N GLY A 14 -1.66 -9.39 15.38
CA GLY A 14 -2.83 -10.24 15.17
C GLY A 14 -4.05 -9.53 14.58
N ARG A 15 -4.02 -8.21 14.38
CA ARG A 15 -5.11 -7.44 13.75
C ARG A 15 -4.83 -7.17 12.28
N LEU A 16 -5.78 -7.51 11.43
CA LEU A 16 -5.77 -7.13 10.00
C LEU A 16 -5.97 -5.61 9.88
N ILE A 17 -5.01 -4.92 9.26
CA ILE A 17 -5.00 -3.47 9.06
C ILE A 17 -5.34 -3.12 7.61
N LEU A 18 -4.78 -3.86 6.66
CA LEU A 18 -5.09 -3.76 5.24
C LEU A 18 -5.42 -5.15 4.73
N ASP A 19 -6.46 -5.24 3.90
CA ASP A 19 -6.99 -6.48 3.37
C ASP A 19 -7.00 -6.42 1.85
N GLY A 20 -5.99 -7.01 1.22
CA GLY A 20 -5.95 -7.24 -0.23
C GLY A 20 -6.09 -5.96 -1.08
N VAL A 21 -5.35 -4.90 -0.74
CA VAL A 21 -5.45 -3.62 -1.45
C VAL A 21 -4.74 -3.69 -2.81
N ASP A 22 -5.50 -3.40 -3.87
CA ASP A 22 -4.99 -3.14 -5.22
C ASP A 22 -4.95 -1.63 -5.49
N LEU A 23 -3.82 -1.13 -6.01
CA LEU A 23 -3.65 0.28 -6.31
C LEU A 23 -2.64 0.49 -7.45
N SER A 24 -3.03 1.27 -8.45
CA SER A 24 -2.14 1.73 -9.53
C SER A 24 -2.36 3.21 -9.80
N PRO A 25 -1.75 4.13 -9.02
CA PRO A 25 -1.91 5.56 -9.21
C PRO A 25 -1.38 5.99 -10.57
N ARG A 26 -2.07 6.95 -11.19
CA ARG A 26 -1.65 7.48 -12.50
C ARG A 26 -0.39 8.32 -12.35
N THR A 27 0.64 8.00 -13.13
CA THR A 27 1.87 8.80 -13.22
C THR A 27 1.56 10.25 -13.57
N GLY A 28 2.17 11.19 -12.84
CA GLY A 28 1.97 12.63 -13.04
C GLY A 28 0.66 13.19 -12.47
N ALA A 29 -0.17 12.36 -11.82
CA ALA A 29 -1.39 12.82 -11.16
C ALA A 29 -1.23 12.86 -9.63
N MET A 30 -1.87 13.84 -9.00
CA MET A 30 -2.07 13.83 -7.55
C MET A 30 -3.22 12.88 -7.19
N THR A 31 -2.92 11.86 -6.38
CA THR A 31 -3.93 10.90 -5.89
C THR A 31 -4.16 11.11 -4.40
N GLY A 32 -5.41 11.38 -4.02
CA GLY A 32 -5.80 11.55 -2.61
C GLY A 32 -6.21 10.22 -1.98
N LEU A 33 -5.69 9.92 -0.79
CA LEU A 33 -6.11 8.77 0.03
C LEU A 33 -6.96 9.24 1.20
N LEU A 34 -8.26 8.98 1.14
CA LEU A 34 -9.24 9.42 2.15
C LEU A 34 -9.79 8.23 2.95
N GLY A 35 -10.29 8.52 4.15
CA GLY A 35 -10.89 7.52 5.04
C GLY A 35 -10.81 7.94 6.51
N PRO A 36 -11.57 7.30 7.41
CA PRO A 36 -11.60 7.66 8.83
C PRO A 36 -10.28 7.37 9.55
N ASN A 37 -10.09 7.95 10.73
CA ASN A 37 -8.93 7.65 11.56
C ASN A 37 -8.87 6.16 11.90
N GLY A 38 -7.68 5.56 11.82
CA GLY A 38 -7.48 4.12 12.03
C GLY A 38 -7.77 3.22 10.82
N SER A 39 -8.23 3.75 9.68
CA SER A 39 -8.55 2.94 8.49
C SER A 39 -7.33 2.36 7.73
N GLY A 40 -6.12 2.46 8.26
CA GLY A 40 -4.92 1.92 7.63
C GLY A 40 -4.20 2.84 6.63
N LYS A 41 -4.64 4.10 6.42
CA LYS A 41 -4.03 5.02 5.44
C LYS A 41 -2.52 5.20 5.59
N SER A 42 -2.05 5.55 6.79
CA SER A 42 -0.62 5.71 7.05
C SER A 42 0.15 4.39 6.95
N THR A 43 -0.51 3.25 7.18
CA THR A 43 0.08 1.93 6.96
C THR A 43 0.27 1.68 5.47
N LEU A 44 -0.75 1.96 4.65
CA LEU A 44 -0.68 1.84 3.18
C LEU A 44 0.41 2.75 2.61
N LEU A 45 0.47 4.02 3.02
CA LEU A 45 1.52 4.94 2.57
C LEU A 45 2.94 4.46 2.93
N ARG A 46 3.13 3.87 4.11
CA ARG A 46 4.43 3.30 4.50
C ARG A 46 4.81 2.05 3.71
N LEU A 47 3.84 1.22 3.33
CA LEU A 47 4.07 0.06 2.44
C LEU A 47 4.45 0.55 1.03
N LEU A 48 3.70 1.51 0.49
CA LEU A 48 3.97 2.11 -0.82
C LEU A 48 5.33 2.83 -0.88
N ALA A 49 5.82 3.32 0.26
CA ALA A 49 7.13 3.95 0.39
C ALA A 49 8.28 2.95 0.66
N GLY A 50 8.01 1.65 0.75
CA GLY A 50 9.02 0.63 1.10
C GLY A 50 9.51 0.69 2.55
N VAL A 51 8.85 1.46 3.42
CA VAL A 51 9.19 1.57 4.86
C VAL A 51 8.66 0.37 5.65
N LEU A 52 7.56 -0.21 5.19
CA LEU A 52 7.00 -1.44 5.73
C LEU A 52 6.96 -2.51 4.65
N VAL A 53 7.10 -3.77 5.08
CA VAL A 53 6.92 -4.94 4.21
C VAL A 53 5.47 -5.44 4.38
N PRO A 54 4.75 -5.73 3.28
CA PRO A 54 3.42 -6.32 3.36
C PRO A 54 3.46 -7.70 4.02
N THR A 55 2.38 -8.11 4.66
CA THR A 55 2.24 -9.50 5.16
C THR A 55 1.96 -10.46 4.00
N SER A 56 1.25 -9.99 2.98
CA SER A 56 1.03 -10.70 1.72
C SER A 56 0.78 -9.70 0.58
N GLY A 57 0.89 -10.16 -0.66
CA GLY A 57 0.83 -9.29 -1.84
C GLY A 57 2.17 -8.64 -2.14
N LEU A 58 2.18 -7.70 -3.09
CA LEU A 58 3.41 -7.10 -3.60
C LEU A 58 3.23 -5.60 -3.82
N VAL A 59 4.25 -4.83 -3.46
CA VAL A 59 4.38 -3.43 -3.91
C VAL A 59 5.55 -3.39 -4.88
N THR A 60 5.35 -2.76 -6.04
CA THR A 60 6.43 -2.56 -7.02
C THR A 60 6.59 -1.10 -7.39
N LEU A 61 7.85 -0.75 -7.66
CA LEU A 61 8.27 0.51 -8.20
C LEU A 61 9.01 0.29 -9.52
N ASP A 62 8.49 0.86 -10.61
CA ASP A 62 8.99 0.64 -11.96
C ASP A 62 9.16 -0.87 -12.27
N GLY A 63 8.20 -1.67 -11.79
CA GLY A 63 8.16 -3.13 -11.94
C GLY A 63 9.08 -3.92 -11.01
N ARG A 64 9.82 -3.26 -10.12
CA ARG A 64 10.71 -3.91 -9.15
C ARG A 64 10.07 -3.96 -7.76
N PRO A 65 10.15 -5.08 -7.03
CA PRO A 65 9.68 -5.15 -5.66
C PRO A 65 10.32 -4.06 -4.77
N LEU A 66 9.50 -3.46 -3.90
CA LEU A 66 9.95 -2.60 -2.80
C LEU A 66 10.16 -3.38 -1.50
#